data_AF-A0A420VDT9-F1
#
_entry.id   AF-A0A420VDT9-F1
#
_cell.length_a   1.000
_cell.length_b   1.000
_cell.length_c   1.000
_cell.angle_alpha   90.00
_cell.angle_beta   90.00
_cell.angle_gamma   90.00
#
_symmetry.space_group_name_H-M   'P 1'
#
loop_
_entity.id
_entity.type
_entity.pdbx_description
1 polymer ?
#
loop_
_entity_poly.entity_id
_entity_poly.type
_entity_poly.pdbx_seq_one_letter_code
_entity_poly.pdbx_strand_id
1 'polypeptide(L)'
;MKVAEFVKDVKGKKVIFKVLVDDQTIVLDVNGVQGTAIVGKHPQHGWYYQSYSDELLKAIGIKASNVAITHESAEKAAEIIAQRKEEAKKEAELKREEEKQRIITGKQKIKVHFHDGEYLSGWEVVGVAADLLKELGLARYVSGWGMIVDSELVNRFGDEFTYQQAKEVADPRIKAKKEKEEAQKRILQAKFDEAKKTGKPVEINRWTEECSDPEEECDLDIVVEYAMPDGSVERLRHHTW
;
A
#
# COMPACT_ATOMS: atom_id res chain seq x y z
N MET A 1 15.72 25.16 12.72
CA MET A 1 15.94 26.38 11.89
C MET A 1 14.90 27.43 12.23
N LYS A 2 15.28 28.68 12.54
CA LYS A 2 14.32 29.77 12.77
C LYS A 2 13.71 30.25 11.46
N VAL A 3 12.38 30.20 11.36
CA VAL A 3 11.61 30.59 10.17
C VAL A 3 11.07 32.01 10.30
N ALA A 4 10.59 32.38 11.49
CA ALA A 4 10.06 33.71 11.76
C ALA A 4 10.08 34.04 13.25
N GLU A 5 9.94 35.33 13.55
CA GLU A 5 9.58 35.85 14.87
C GLU A 5 8.57 36.97 14.68
N PHE A 6 7.41 36.86 15.32
CA PHE A 6 6.33 37.83 15.16
C PHE A 6 5.56 38.04 16.46
N VAL A 7 4.91 39.19 16.57
CA VAL A 7 4.07 39.55 17.72
C VAL A 7 2.61 39.44 17.32
N LYS A 8 1.79 38.75 18.12
CA LYS A 8 0.34 38.69 17.90
C LYS A 8 -0.41 39.02 19.18
N ASP A 9 -1.51 39.76 19.02
CA ASP A 9 -2.45 39.99 20.12
C ASP A 9 -3.29 38.73 20.34
N VAL A 10 -3.18 38.16 21.53
CA VAL A 10 -3.97 37.02 21.98
C VAL A 10 -4.71 37.45 23.23
N LYS A 11 -6.03 37.65 23.11
CA LYS A 11 -6.92 38.08 24.23
C LYS A 11 -6.43 39.37 24.93
N GLY A 12 -5.96 40.36 24.19
CA GLY A 12 -5.48 41.64 24.71
C GLY A 12 -4.06 41.60 25.26
N LYS A 13 -3.32 40.50 25.06
CA LYS A 13 -1.91 40.36 25.42
C LYS A 13 -1.06 40.25 24.17
N LYS A 14 -0.02 41.07 24.06
CA LYS A 14 1.01 40.93 23.02
C LYS A 14 1.90 39.75 23.35
N VAL A 15 1.85 38.72 22.50
CA VAL A 15 2.64 37.50 22.64
C VAL A 15 3.66 37.44 21.51
N ILE A 16 4.92 37.16 21.85
CA ILE A 16 6.00 36.95 20.87
C ILE A 16 6.04 35.46 20.53
N PHE A 17 5.87 35.14 19.25
CA PHE A 17 6.00 33.80 18.70
C PHE A 17 7.31 33.70 17.93
N LYS A 18 8.12 32.70 18.27
CA LYS A 18 9.27 32.26 17.47
C LYS A 18 8.91 30.95 16.80
N VAL A 19 8.98 30.94 15.48
CA VAL A 19 8.72 29.72 14.69
C VAL A 19 10.04 29.07 14.35
N LEU A 20 10.19 27.83 14.80
CA LEU A 20 11.32 26.97 14.49
C LEU A 20 10.80 25.79 13.65
N VAL A 21 11.52 25.42 12.61
CA VAL A 21 11.32 24.15 11.89
C VAL A 21 12.48 23.22 12.25
N ASP A 22 12.17 22.13 12.92
CA ASP A 22 13.12 21.08 13.28
C ASP A 22 12.78 19.81 12.53
N ASP A 23 13.68 19.39 11.65
CA ASP A 23 13.43 18.39 10.62
C ASP A 23 12.09 18.61 9.87
N GLN A 24 11.06 17.79 10.14
CA GLN A 24 9.71 17.89 9.57
C GLN A 24 8.65 18.42 10.54
N THR A 25 9.09 18.91 11.70
CA THR A 25 8.22 19.40 12.77
C THR A 25 8.33 20.91 12.91
N ILE A 26 7.22 21.54 13.30
CA ILE A 26 7.21 22.96 13.63
C ILE A 26 7.13 23.07 15.14
N VAL A 27 8.00 23.91 15.69
CA VAL A 27 8.01 24.28 17.09
C VAL A 27 7.70 25.76 17.19
N LEU A 28 6.65 26.08 17.93
CA LEU A 28 6.36 27.44 18.37
C LEU A 28 7.01 27.62 19.74
N ASP A 29 7.86 28.63 19.86
CA ASP A 29 8.41 29.07 21.14
C ASP A 29 7.74 30.39 21.53
N VAL A 30 7.10 30.37 22.69
CA VAL A 30 6.49 31.53 23.33
C VAL A 30 7.12 31.73 24.70
N ASN A 31 7.88 32.81 24.85
CA ASN A 31 8.52 33.18 26.12
C ASN A 31 9.37 32.05 26.75
N GLY A 32 10.00 31.20 25.93
CA GLY A 32 10.81 30.06 26.39
C GLY A 32 10.02 28.77 26.58
N VAL A 33 8.70 28.78 26.39
CA VAL A 33 7.86 27.57 26.39
C VAL A 33 7.68 27.11 24.95
N GLN A 34 8.10 25.87 24.67
CA GLN A 34 8.03 25.27 23.35
C GLN A 34 6.80 24.36 23.21
N GLY A 35 6.17 24.40 22.05
CA GLY A 35 5.08 23.49 21.70
C GLY A 35 5.13 23.11 20.24
N THR A 36 4.86 21.84 19.94
CA THR A 36 4.73 21.39 18.56
C THR A 36 3.50 22.02 17.91
N ALA A 37 3.64 22.32 16.63
CA ALA A 37 2.55 22.84 15.82
C ALA A 37 2.51 22.11 14.47
N ILE A 38 1.31 22.08 13.91
CA ILE A 38 1.06 21.70 12.53
C ILE A 38 0.76 22.96 11.72
N VAL A 39 0.97 22.92 10.41
CA VAL A 39 0.51 23.98 9.52
C VAL A 39 -0.66 23.50 8.70
N GLY A 40 -1.68 24.35 8.62
CA GLY A 40 -2.85 24.16 7.77
C GLY A 40 -3.12 25.39 6.92
N LYS A 41 -3.97 25.22 5.90
CA LYS A 41 -4.47 26.30 5.05
C LYS A 41 -5.98 26.39 5.20
N HIS A 42 -6.47 27.50 5.75
CA HIS A 42 -7.90 27.76 5.85
C HIS A 42 -8.38 28.41 4.54
N PRO A 43 -9.49 27.96 3.94
CA PRO A 43 -9.98 28.50 2.66
C PRO A 43 -10.19 30.02 2.67
N GLN A 44 -10.61 30.59 3.81
CA GLN A 44 -10.94 32.01 3.95
C GLN A 44 -9.85 32.84 4.65
N HIS A 45 -8.92 32.21 5.39
CA HIS A 45 -8.00 32.91 6.29
C HIS A 45 -6.52 32.64 6.00
N GLY A 46 -6.23 31.90 4.93
CA GLY A 46 -4.88 31.58 4.51
C GLY A 46 -4.19 30.59 5.46
N TRP A 47 -2.86 30.65 5.47
CA TRP A 47 -2.03 29.73 6.23
C TRP A 47 -2.01 30.05 7.73
N TYR A 48 -2.04 29.00 8.56
CA TYR A 48 -2.00 29.11 10.01
C TYR A 48 -1.17 28.01 10.65
N TYR A 49 -0.64 28.30 11.84
CA TYR A 49 -0.10 27.31 12.76
C TYR A 49 -1.20 26.83 13.69
N GLN A 50 -1.25 25.53 13.97
CA GLN A 50 -2.14 24.96 14.98
C GLN A 50 -1.33 24.17 16.00
N SER A 51 -1.51 24.49 17.27
CA SER A 51 -0.84 23.78 18.36
C SER A 51 -1.87 23.25 19.35
N TYR A 52 -1.57 22.07 19.89
CA TYR A 52 -2.32 21.36 20.93
C TYR A 52 -1.50 21.24 22.23
N SER A 53 -0.35 21.91 22.32
CA SER A 53 0.50 21.83 23.52
C SER A 53 -0.15 22.57 24.68
N ASP A 54 -0.56 21.84 25.71
CA ASP A 54 -1.16 22.41 26.93
C ASP A 54 -0.26 23.46 27.59
N GLU A 55 1.05 23.23 27.58
CA GLU A 55 2.04 24.16 28.15
C GLU A 55 2.08 25.47 27.36
N LEU A 56 2.09 25.37 26.03
CA LEU A 56 2.07 26.53 25.15
C LEU A 56 0.73 27.28 25.26
N LEU A 57 -0.40 26.57 25.33
CA LEU A 57 -1.74 27.14 25.50
C LEU A 57 -1.87 27.90 26.84
N LYS A 58 -1.30 27.36 27.93
CA LYS A 58 -1.19 28.04 29.23
C LYS A 58 -0.31 29.29 29.14
N ALA A 59 0.83 29.20 28.47
CA ALA A 59 1.76 30.33 28.30
C ALA A 59 1.13 31.51 27.54
N ILE A 60 0.24 31.24 26.58
CA ILE A 60 -0.52 32.27 25.84
C ILE A 60 -1.84 32.67 26.51
N GLY A 61 -2.19 32.08 27.67
CA GLY A 61 -3.40 32.41 28.43
C GLY A 61 -4.71 31.92 27.80
N ILE A 62 -4.66 30.85 27.00
CA ILE A 62 -5.83 30.24 26.38
C ILE A 62 -6.28 29.02 27.20
N LYS A 63 -7.57 28.99 27.57
CA LYS A 63 -8.25 27.83 28.17
C LYS A 63 -9.05 27.11 27.07
N ALA A 64 -8.35 26.52 26.11
CA ALA A 64 -8.91 25.73 25.02
C ALA A 64 -8.03 24.51 24.78
N SER A 65 -8.50 23.56 23.96
CA SER A 65 -7.74 22.36 23.59
C SER A 65 -6.77 22.58 22.42
N ASN A 66 -6.87 23.72 21.72
CA ASN A 66 -5.94 24.11 20.68
C ASN A 66 -5.95 25.63 20.44
N VAL A 67 -4.98 26.09 19.66
CA VAL A 67 -4.93 27.47 19.13
C VAL A 67 -4.57 27.43 17.65
N ALA A 68 -5.25 28.24 16.84
CA ALA A 68 -4.91 28.48 15.44
C ALA A 68 -4.38 29.92 15.26
N ILE A 69 -3.21 30.05 14.68
CA ILE A 69 -2.46 31.31 14.56
C ILE A 69 -2.17 31.55 13.07
N THR A 70 -2.98 32.39 12.44
CA THR A 70 -2.73 32.87 11.08
C THR A 70 -1.49 33.77 11.04
N HIS A 71 -0.55 33.46 10.16
CA HIS A 71 0.64 34.27 9.90
C HIS A 71 1.25 33.88 8.54
N GLU A 72 1.77 34.84 7.79
CA GLU A 72 2.39 34.61 6.47
C GLU A 72 3.56 33.62 6.52
N SER A 73 4.30 33.59 7.62
CA SER A 73 5.40 32.63 7.80
C SER A 73 4.95 31.17 7.82
N ALA A 74 3.66 30.90 8.04
CA ALA A 74 3.11 29.54 8.02
C ALA A 74 3.22 28.93 6.62
N GLU A 75 3.05 29.72 5.56
CA GLU A 75 3.27 29.29 4.18
C GLU A 75 4.73 28.86 3.97
N LYS A 76 5.67 29.73 4.36
CA LYS A 76 7.10 29.44 4.26
C LYS A 76 7.49 28.20 5.07
N ALA A 77 6.93 28.02 6.26
CA ALA A 77 7.16 26.82 7.07
C ALA A 77 6.62 25.55 6.40
N ALA A 78 5.44 25.62 5.77
CA ALA A 78 4.88 24.51 5.01
C ALA A 78 5.75 24.14 3.79
N GLU A 79 6.23 25.14 3.05
CA GLU A 79 7.12 24.91 1.91
C GLU A 79 8.42 24.20 2.32
N ILE A 80 9.06 24.64 3.40
CA ILE A 80 10.27 24.01 3.93
C ILE A 80 10.00 22.56 4.32
N ILE A 81 8.87 22.27 4.98
CA ILE A 81 8.52 20.90 5.38
C ILE A 81 8.20 20.04 4.18
N ALA A 82 7.49 20.58 3.19
CA ALA A 82 7.19 19.88 1.94
C ALA A 82 8.47 19.52 1.19
N GLN A 83 9.43 20.45 1.09
CA GLN A 83 10.74 20.21 0.49
C GLN A 83 11.50 19.11 1.24
N ARG A 84 11.60 19.20 2.57
CA ARG A 84 12.29 18.18 3.38
C ARG A 84 11.62 16.82 3.33
N LYS A 85 10.30 16.76 3.27
CA LYS A 85 9.54 15.51 3.08
C LYS A 85 9.84 14.89 1.73
N GLU A 86 9.89 15.70 0.68
CA GLU A 86 10.21 15.23 -0.67
C GLU A 86 11.66 14.76 -0.79
N GLU A 87 12.62 15.49 -0.20
CA GLU A 87 14.02 15.09 -0.12
C GLU A 87 14.19 13.77 0.66
N ALA A 88 13.58 13.67 1.84
CA ALA A 88 13.60 12.45 2.64
C ALA A 88 12.96 11.26 1.92
N LYS A 89 11.87 11.49 1.17
CA LYS A 89 11.23 10.45 0.35
C LYS A 89 12.15 9.99 -0.78
N LYS A 90 12.79 10.91 -1.50
CA LYS A 90 13.76 10.59 -2.56
C LYS A 90 14.97 9.84 -2.02
N GLU A 91 15.48 10.25 -0.87
CA GLU A 91 16.59 9.57 -0.21
C GLU A 91 16.19 8.16 0.25
N ALA A 92 14.98 8.00 0.81
CA ALA A 92 14.45 6.70 1.19
C ALA A 92 14.24 5.79 -0.03
N GLU A 93 13.75 6.33 -1.14
CA GLU A 93 13.58 5.60 -2.41
C GLU A 93 14.93 5.16 -2.99
N LEU A 94 15.92 6.05 -3.00
CA LEU A 94 17.28 5.73 -3.44
C LEU A 94 17.89 4.61 -2.57
N LYS A 95 17.80 4.73 -1.24
CA LYS A 95 18.27 3.69 -0.31
C LYS A 95 17.57 2.35 -0.54
N ARG A 96 16.26 2.39 -0.80
CA ARG A 96 15.46 1.19 -1.08
C ARG A 96 15.90 0.52 -2.39
N GLU A 97 16.15 1.30 -3.44
CA GLU A 97 16.63 0.77 -4.72
C GLU A 97 18.06 0.22 -4.61
N GLU A 98 18.96 0.92 -3.91
CA GLU A 98 20.30 0.40 -3.62
C GLU A 98 20.26 -0.91 -2.84
N GLU A 99 19.39 -1.02 -1.83
CA GLU A 99 19.16 -2.26 -1.10
C GLU A 99 18.63 -3.36 -2.02
N LYS A 100 17.64 -3.05 -2.86
CA LYS A 100 17.10 -3.97 -3.87
C LYS A 100 18.22 -4.51 -4.75
N GLN A 101 19.08 -3.64 -5.26
CA GLN A 101 20.21 -4.05 -6.10
C GLN A 101 21.23 -4.89 -5.33
N ARG A 102 21.53 -4.58 -4.07
CA ARG A 102 22.41 -5.44 -3.24
C ARG A 102 21.84 -6.84 -3.05
N ILE A 103 20.53 -6.96 -2.84
CA ILE A 103 19.86 -8.26 -2.72
C ILE A 103 19.89 -9.02 -4.05
N ILE A 104 19.51 -8.37 -5.15
CA ILE A 104 19.45 -8.98 -6.49
C ILE A 104 20.83 -9.47 -6.95
N THR A 105 21.86 -8.66 -6.72
CA THR A 105 23.25 -9.00 -7.07
C THR A 105 23.88 -10.03 -6.13
N GLY A 106 23.19 -10.42 -5.05
CA GLY A 106 23.69 -11.37 -4.07
C GLY A 106 24.74 -10.81 -3.10
N LYS A 107 25.01 -9.49 -3.14
CA LYS A 107 25.86 -8.80 -2.15
C LYS A 107 25.26 -8.83 -0.75
N GLN A 108 23.93 -8.87 -0.68
CA GLN A 108 23.16 -9.00 0.56
C GLN A 108 22.31 -10.26 0.47
N LYS A 109 22.43 -11.14 1.48
CA LYS A 109 21.56 -12.31 1.61
C LYS A 109 20.19 -11.89 2.14
N ILE A 110 19.17 -12.64 1.75
CA ILE A 110 17.84 -12.57 2.31
C ILE A 110 17.84 -13.42 3.57
N LYS A 111 17.40 -12.82 4.67
CA LYS A 111 17.23 -13.49 5.95
C LYS A 111 15.74 -13.57 6.28
N VAL A 112 15.30 -14.76 6.68
CA VAL A 112 13.93 -15.00 7.14
C VAL A 112 13.94 -15.32 8.62
N HIS A 113 12.84 -15.02 9.30
CA HIS A 113 12.67 -15.30 10.72
C HIS A 113 11.50 -16.26 10.91
N PHE A 114 11.65 -17.27 11.76
CA PHE A 114 10.52 -18.13 12.10
C PHE A 114 9.69 -17.43 13.18
N HIS A 115 8.44 -17.16 12.87
CA HIS A 115 7.47 -16.64 13.81
C HIS A 115 6.58 -17.80 14.26
N ASP A 116 6.66 -18.14 15.55
CA ASP A 116 5.83 -19.16 16.17
C ASP A 116 4.63 -18.51 16.86
N GLY A 117 3.43 -18.87 16.41
CA GLY A 117 2.21 -18.29 16.93
C GLY A 117 1.13 -19.32 17.17
N GLU A 118 0.18 -18.99 18.05
CA GLU A 118 -0.84 -19.90 18.53
C GLU A 118 -1.76 -20.44 17.42
N TYR A 119 -2.09 -19.58 16.43
CA TYR A 119 -2.99 -19.92 15.32
C TYR A 119 -2.27 -20.19 14.00
N LEU A 120 -1.05 -19.70 13.86
CA LEU A 120 -0.24 -19.82 12.65
C LEU A 120 1.23 -19.73 13.03
N SER A 121 2.05 -20.59 12.44
CA SER A 121 3.51 -20.47 12.53
C SER A 121 4.08 -20.50 11.12
N GLY A 122 5.13 -19.73 10.88
CA GLY A 122 5.69 -19.62 9.54
C GLY A 122 6.93 -18.76 9.47
N TRP A 123 7.60 -18.81 8.31
CA TRP A 123 8.76 -17.99 8.03
C TRP A 123 8.33 -16.63 7.51
N GLU A 124 8.72 -15.56 8.20
CA GLU A 124 8.45 -14.19 7.81
C GLU A 124 9.67 -13.51 7.20
N VAL A 125 9.40 -12.54 6.33
CA VAL A 125 10.38 -11.66 5.72
C VAL A 125 9.85 -10.23 5.73
N VAL A 126 10.73 -9.25 5.93
CA VAL A 126 10.37 -7.83 5.99
C VAL A 126 11.20 -7.00 5.01
N GLY A 127 10.75 -5.77 4.76
CA GLY A 127 11.46 -4.81 3.93
C GLY A 127 11.52 -5.21 2.45
N VAL A 128 12.58 -4.79 1.77
CA VAL A 128 12.76 -4.94 0.31
C VAL A 128 12.78 -6.41 -0.14
N ALA A 129 13.34 -7.29 0.71
CA ALA A 129 13.37 -8.71 0.42
C ALA A 129 11.96 -9.33 0.33
N ALA A 130 11.01 -8.83 1.13
CA ALA A 130 9.64 -9.31 1.13
C ALA A 130 8.93 -9.00 -0.20
N ASP A 131 9.12 -7.79 -0.72
CA ASP A 131 8.56 -7.39 -2.02
C ASP A 131 9.15 -8.23 -3.16
N LEU A 132 10.47 -8.44 -3.14
CA LEU A 132 11.16 -9.27 -4.14
C LEU A 132 10.66 -10.72 -4.15
N LEU A 133 10.46 -11.32 -2.97
CA LEU A 133 9.93 -12.69 -2.88
C LEU A 133 8.44 -12.76 -3.26
N LYS A 134 7.66 -11.71 -2.96
CA LYS A 134 6.27 -11.59 -3.41
C LYS A 134 6.18 -11.54 -4.94
N GLU A 135 7.03 -10.75 -5.59
CA GLU A 135 7.10 -10.66 -7.05
C GLU A 135 7.46 -12.01 -7.68
N LEU A 136 8.31 -12.81 -7.02
CA LEU A 136 8.65 -14.17 -7.43
C LEU A 136 7.55 -15.20 -7.13
N GLY A 137 6.48 -14.82 -6.42
CA GLY A 137 5.43 -15.75 -5.99
C GLY A 137 5.87 -16.72 -4.88
N LEU A 138 6.94 -16.37 -4.16
CA LEU A 138 7.52 -17.15 -3.05
C LEU A 138 7.21 -16.55 -1.67
N ALA A 139 6.46 -15.45 -1.61
CA ALA A 139 5.93 -14.90 -0.38
C ALA A 139 4.50 -14.38 -0.59
N ARG A 140 3.68 -14.47 0.45
CA ARG A 140 2.29 -13.98 0.46
C ARG A 140 1.99 -13.16 1.70
N TYR A 141 1.17 -12.12 1.54
CA TYR A 141 0.68 -11.35 2.68
C TYR A 141 -0.45 -12.10 3.37
N VAL A 142 -0.36 -12.19 4.70
CA VAL A 142 -1.40 -12.74 5.56
C VAL A 142 -1.77 -11.65 6.57
N SER A 143 -3.05 -11.27 6.60
CA SER A 143 -3.53 -10.22 7.50
C SER A 143 -3.22 -10.56 8.96
N GLY A 144 -2.58 -9.65 9.68
CA GLY A 144 -2.15 -9.85 11.07
C GLY A 144 -0.82 -10.58 11.26
N TRP A 145 -0.25 -11.17 10.20
CA TRP A 145 1.00 -11.96 10.26
C TRP A 145 2.10 -11.45 9.31
N GLY A 146 1.77 -10.52 8.40
CA GLY A 146 2.75 -9.94 7.50
C GLY A 146 3.05 -10.84 6.29
N MET A 147 4.30 -10.81 5.83
CA MET A 147 4.74 -11.50 4.62
C MET A 147 5.33 -12.87 4.96
N ILE A 148 4.56 -13.92 4.69
CA ILE A 148 4.95 -15.31 4.93
C ILE A 148 5.62 -15.89 3.69
N VAL A 149 6.81 -16.46 3.88
CA VAL A 149 7.65 -17.09 2.86
C VAL A 149 7.23 -18.54 2.65
N ASP A 150 7.35 -19.00 1.41
CA ASP A 150 7.14 -20.38 1.03
C ASP A 150 8.12 -21.31 1.78
N SER A 151 7.57 -22.33 2.45
CA SER A 151 8.37 -23.25 3.25
C SER A 151 9.30 -24.12 2.42
N GLU A 152 9.01 -24.37 1.14
CA GLU A 152 9.90 -25.13 0.25
C GLU A 152 11.24 -24.41 0.06
N LEU A 153 11.20 -23.08 -0.08
CA LEU A 153 12.40 -22.27 -0.23
C LEU A 153 13.30 -22.38 0.99
N VAL A 154 12.71 -22.25 2.18
CA VAL A 154 13.43 -22.29 3.46
C VAL A 154 13.91 -23.70 3.78
N ASN A 155 13.11 -24.72 3.51
CA ASN A 155 13.51 -26.12 3.68
C ASN A 155 14.71 -26.48 2.79
N ARG A 156 14.84 -25.82 1.63
CA ARG A 156 15.91 -26.10 0.67
C ARG A 156 17.21 -25.34 0.96
N PHE A 157 17.12 -24.07 1.35
CA PHE A 157 18.30 -23.21 1.49
C PHE A 157 18.56 -22.71 2.92
N GLY A 158 17.68 -23.03 3.87
CA GLY A 158 17.75 -22.54 5.24
C GLY A 158 17.15 -21.15 5.41
N ASP A 159 17.45 -20.53 6.54
CA ASP A 159 16.97 -19.22 6.97
C ASP A 159 17.72 -18.04 6.31
N GLU A 160 18.82 -18.31 5.61
CA GLU A 160 19.59 -17.33 4.86
C GLU A 160 19.91 -17.81 3.44
N PHE A 161 19.44 -17.08 2.43
CA PHE A 161 19.63 -17.45 1.02
C PHE A 161 19.81 -16.22 0.11
N THR A 162 20.27 -16.46 -1.11
CA THR A 162 20.47 -15.41 -2.12
C THR A 162 19.22 -15.26 -2.99
N TYR A 163 19.09 -14.09 -3.62
CA TYR A 163 18.02 -13.85 -4.59
C TYR A 163 18.07 -14.82 -5.79
N GLN A 164 19.26 -15.27 -6.19
CA GLN A 164 19.42 -16.25 -7.27
C GLN A 164 18.86 -17.62 -6.87
N GLN A 165 19.12 -18.08 -5.65
CA GLN A 165 18.52 -19.31 -5.11
C GLN A 165 16.99 -19.22 -5.03
N ALA A 166 16.45 -18.06 -4.68
CA ALA A 166 15.01 -17.83 -4.74
C ALA A 166 14.47 -17.94 -6.18
N LYS A 167 15.16 -17.35 -7.16
CA LYS A 167 14.80 -17.48 -8.58
C LYS A 167 14.80 -18.92 -9.07
N GLU A 168 15.76 -19.75 -8.64
CA GLU A 168 15.80 -21.17 -9.02
C GLU A 168 14.52 -21.93 -8.64
N VAL A 169 13.87 -21.55 -7.53
CA VAL A 169 12.58 -22.14 -7.10
C VAL A 169 11.41 -21.48 -7.82
N ALA A 170 11.47 -20.17 -8.07
CA ALA A 170 10.39 -19.42 -8.69
C ALA A 170 10.26 -19.69 -10.20
N ASP A 171 11.37 -19.74 -10.94
CA ASP A 171 11.41 -19.87 -12.39
C ASP A 171 10.59 -21.05 -12.95
N PRO A 172 10.70 -22.29 -12.43
CA PRO A 172 9.87 -23.39 -12.93
C PRO A 172 8.38 -23.16 -12.66
N ARG A 173 8.02 -22.57 -11.51
CA ARG A 173 6.62 -22.26 -11.16
C ARG A 173 6.06 -21.17 -12.08
N ILE A 174 6.85 -20.14 -12.37
CA ILE A 174 6.48 -19.06 -13.29
C ILE A 174 6.31 -19.60 -14.70
N LYS A 175 7.24 -20.44 -15.18
CA LYS A 175 7.15 -21.08 -16.50
C LYS A 175 5.90 -21.97 -16.59
N ALA A 176 5.69 -22.86 -15.63
CA ALA A 176 4.51 -23.73 -15.60
C ALA A 176 3.20 -22.94 -15.55
N LYS A 177 3.16 -21.84 -14.79
CA LYS A 177 1.99 -20.94 -14.75
C LYS A 177 1.74 -20.29 -16.12
N LYS A 178 2.78 -19.73 -16.76
CA LYS A 178 2.67 -19.13 -18.10
C LYS A 178 2.23 -20.14 -19.14
N GLU A 179 2.82 -21.33 -19.14
CA GLU A 179 2.44 -22.41 -20.05
C GLU A 179 0.98 -22.83 -19.86
N LYS A 180 0.52 -22.92 -18.60
CA LYS A 180 -0.89 -23.20 -18.30
C LYS A 180 -1.82 -22.09 -18.79
N GLU A 181 -1.47 -20.82 -18.56
CA GLU A 181 -2.24 -19.67 -19.04
C GLU A 181 -2.28 -19.61 -20.57
N GLU A 182 -1.16 -19.86 -21.25
CA GLU A 182 -1.09 -19.94 -22.71
C GLU A 182 -1.90 -21.12 -23.25
N ALA A 183 -1.83 -22.30 -22.61
CA ALA A 183 -2.63 -23.45 -22.98
C ALA A 183 -4.14 -23.15 -22.83
N GLN A 184 -4.54 -22.52 -21.72
CA GLN A 184 -5.92 -22.08 -21.51
C GLN A 184 -6.37 -21.06 -22.57
N LYS A 185 -5.52 -20.08 -22.89
CA LYS A 185 -5.79 -19.11 -23.98
C LYS A 185 -5.93 -19.79 -25.33
N ARG A 186 -5.11 -20.80 -25.65
CA ARG A 186 -5.22 -21.57 -26.89
C ARG A 186 -6.50 -22.39 -26.94
N ILE A 187 -6.88 -23.04 -25.84
CA ILE A 187 -8.15 -23.78 -25.73
C ILE A 187 -9.33 -22.82 -25.94
N LEU A 188 -9.32 -21.67 -25.27
CA LEU A 188 -10.35 -20.64 -25.43
C LEU A 188 -10.40 -20.11 -26.87
N GLN A 189 -9.24 -19.80 -27.47
CA GLN A 189 -9.18 -19.32 -28.85
C GLN A 189 -9.72 -20.37 -29.83
N ALA A 190 -9.40 -21.65 -29.63
CA ALA A 190 -9.93 -22.73 -30.46
C ALA A 190 -11.47 -22.82 -30.39
N LYS A 191 -12.06 -22.55 -29.22
CA LYS A 191 -13.52 -22.49 -29.04
C LYS A 191 -14.15 -21.34 -29.82
N PHE A 192 -13.51 -20.16 -29.82
CA PHE A 192 -13.94 -19.03 -30.65
C PHE A 192 -13.79 -19.31 -32.14
N ASP A 193 -12.68 -19.93 -32.56
CA ASP A 193 -12.45 -20.30 -33.95
C ASP A 193 -13.47 -21.32 -34.45
N GLU A 194 -13.85 -22.29 -33.60
CA GLU A 194 -14.91 -23.26 -33.87
C GLU A 194 -16.28 -22.58 -34.00
N ALA A 195 -16.63 -21.66 -33.10
CA ALA A 195 -17.88 -20.91 -33.17
C ALA A 195 -17.98 -20.09 -34.45
N LYS A 196 -16.89 -19.41 -34.82
CA LYS A 196 -16.79 -18.62 -36.06
C LYS A 196 -16.90 -19.50 -37.31
N LYS A 197 -16.28 -20.68 -37.31
CA LYS A 197 -16.31 -21.61 -38.45
C LYS A 197 -17.67 -22.28 -38.62
N THR A 198 -18.32 -22.65 -37.53
CA THR A 198 -19.61 -23.37 -37.55
C THR A 198 -20.82 -22.43 -37.63
N GLY A 199 -20.64 -21.15 -37.30
CA GLY A 199 -21.72 -20.19 -37.16
C GLY A 199 -22.65 -20.47 -35.98
N LYS A 200 -22.22 -21.31 -35.02
CA LYS A 200 -23.01 -21.72 -33.86
C LYS A 200 -22.28 -21.38 -32.55
N PRO A 201 -23.00 -21.12 -31.45
CA PRO A 201 -22.40 -20.96 -30.13
C PRO A 201 -21.65 -22.23 -29.68
N VAL A 202 -20.49 -22.06 -29.05
CA VAL A 202 -19.68 -23.18 -28.52
C VAL A 202 -19.45 -22.99 -27.03
N GLU A 203 -19.77 -24.01 -26.22
CA GLU A 203 -19.63 -23.96 -24.75
C GLU A 203 -18.15 -23.82 -24.34
N ILE A 204 -17.85 -22.75 -23.58
CA ILE A 204 -16.55 -22.41 -22.99
C ILE A 204 -16.43 -23.02 -21.59
N ASN A 205 -17.42 -22.78 -20.74
CA ASN A 205 -17.41 -23.19 -19.35
C ASN A 205 -18.85 -23.41 -18.83
N ARG A 206 -19.00 -24.30 -17.84
CA ARG A 206 -20.27 -24.60 -17.16
C ARG A 206 -20.01 -24.80 -15.68
N TRP A 207 -20.77 -24.10 -14.84
CA TRP A 207 -20.71 -24.22 -13.39
C TRP A 207 -22.09 -23.99 -12.77
N THR A 208 -22.20 -24.18 -11.45
CA THR A 208 -23.41 -23.90 -10.67
C THR A 208 -23.18 -22.70 -9.76
N GLU A 209 -24.16 -21.81 -9.66
CA GLU A 209 -24.14 -20.60 -8.81
C GLU A 209 -25.46 -20.51 -8.02
N GLU A 210 -25.50 -19.74 -6.93
CA GLU A 210 -26.74 -19.55 -6.17
C GLU A 210 -27.83 -18.91 -7.04
N CYS A 211 -29.08 -19.36 -6.88
CA CYS A 211 -30.24 -18.86 -7.61
C CYS A 211 -30.34 -17.34 -7.42
N SER A 212 -30.33 -16.58 -8.52
CA SER A 212 -30.41 -15.11 -8.44
C SER A 212 -31.84 -14.56 -8.36
N ASP A 213 -32.84 -15.43 -8.49
CA ASP A 213 -34.24 -15.04 -8.48
C ASP A 213 -34.89 -15.39 -7.12
N PRO A 214 -35.33 -14.37 -6.34
CA PRO A 214 -35.98 -14.60 -5.05
C PRO A 214 -37.41 -15.15 -5.17
N GLU A 215 -38.00 -15.17 -6.36
CA GLU A 215 -39.35 -15.72 -6.60
C GLU A 215 -39.33 -17.19 -7.06
N GLU A 216 -38.16 -17.72 -7.42
CA GLU A 216 -37.99 -19.12 -7.84
C GLU A 216 -37.62 -20.02 -6.64
N GLU A 217 -38.23 -21.20 -6.54
CA GLU A 217 -37.94 -22.20 -5.49
C GLU A 217 -36.66 -23.00 -5.78
N CYS A 218 -35.69 -22.40 -6.47
CA CYS A 218 -34.45 -23.03 -6.87
C CYS A 218 -33.32 -22.63 -5.92
N ASP A 219 -32.52 -23.59 -5.45
CA ASP A 219 -31.34 -23.29 -4.63
C ASP A 219 -30.12 -22.94 -5.50
N LEU A 220 -30.06 -23.48 -6.73
CA LEU A 220 -28.91 -23.39 -7.63
C LEU A 220 -29.33 -23.16 -9.10
N ASP A 221 -28.57 -22.30 -9.77
CA ASP A 221 -28.64 -22.10 -11.22
C ASP A 221 -27.45 -22.79 -11.90
N ILE A 222 -27.71 -23.39 -13.07
CA ILE A 222 -26.63 -23.81 -14.00
C ILE A 222 -26.27 -22.61 -14.86
N VAL A 223 -25.04 -22.13 -14.74
CA VAL A 223 -24.48 -21.05 -15.55
C VAL A 223 -23.61 -21.64 -16.64
N VAL A 224 -23.84 -21.23 -17.89
CA VAL A 224 -23.07 -21.66 -19.06
C VAL A 224 -22.57 -20.45 -19.83
N GLU A 225 -21.28 -20.43 -20.16
CA GLU A 225 -20.68 -19.42 -21.03
C GLU A 225 -20.43 -20.01 -22.41
N TYR A 226 -20.84 -19.28 -23.44
CA TYR A 226 -20.69 -19.63 -24.85
C TYR A 226 -19.78 -18.64 -25.57
N ALA A 227 -18.90 -19.16 -26.42
CA ALA A 227 -18.20 -18.42 -27.45
C ALA A 227 -19.16 -18.23 -28.63
N MET A 228 -19.46 -16.98 -28.97
CA MET A 228 -20.36 -16.65 -30.06
C MET A 228 -19.59 -16.50 -31.39
N PRO A 229 -20.24 -16.76 -32.55
CA PRO A 229 -19.58 -16.63 -33.86
C PRO A 229 -19.08 -15.21 -34.21
N ASP A 230 -19.66 -14.19 -33.59
CA ASP A 230 -19.27 -12.79 -33.71
C ASP A 230 -18.05 -12.41 -32.85
N GLY A 231 -17.53 -13.36 -32.06
CA GLY A 231 -16.39 -13.18 -31.15
C GLY A 231 -16.77 -12.69 -29.76
N SER A 232 -18.06 -12.53 -29.45
CA SER A 232 -18.53 -12.18 -28.11
C SER A 232 -18.64 -13.41 -27.19
N VAL A 233 -18.75 -13.17 -25.89
CA VAL A 233 -19.09 -14.20 -24.89
C VAL A 233 -20.51 -13.97 -24.43
N GLU A 234 -21.36 -15.00 -24.55
CA GLU A 234 -22.72 -14.98 -24.02
C GLU A 234 -22.79 -15.87 -22.77
N ARG A 235 -23.40 -15.38 -21.69
CA ARG A 235 -23.61 -16.14 -20.45
C ARG A 235 -25.09 -16.39 -20.26
N LEU A 236 -25.47 -17.65 -20.17
CA LEU A 236 -26.84 -18.10 -19.92
C LEU A 236 -26.95 -18.71 -18.53
N ARG A 237 -28.06 -18.45 -17.84
CA ARG A 237 -28.43 -19.07 -16.56
C ARG A 237 -29.67 -19.93 -16.77
N HIS A 238 -29.66 -21.13 -16.20
CA HIS A 238 -30.76 -22.08 -16.21
C HIS A 238 -31.10 -22.50 -14.78
N HIS A 239 -32.29 -22.14 -14.31
CA HIS A 239 -32.80 -22.59 -13.02
C HIS A 239 -32.97 -24.11 -13.01
N THR A 240 -32.54 -24.76 -11.92
CA THR A 240 -32.79 -26.20 -11.72
C THR A 240 -34.09 -26.36 -10.92
N TRP A 241 -35.19 -26.57 -11.63
CA TRP A 241 -36.52 -26.89 -11.09
C TRP A 241 -36.62 -28.33 -10.59
#